data_AF-A0A963PS60-F1
#
_entry.id   AF-A0A963PS60-F1
#
_cell.length_a   1.000
_cell.length_b   1.000
_cell.length_c   1.000
_cell.angle_alpha   90.00
_cell.angle_beta   90.00
_cell.angle_gamma   90.00
#
_symmetry.space_group_name_H-M   'P 1'
#
loop_
_entity.id
_entity.type
_entity.pdbx_description
1 polymer ?
#
loop_
_entity_poly.entity_id
_entity_poly.type
_entity_poly.pdbx_seq_one_letter_code
_entity_poly.pdbx_strand_id
1 'polypeptide(L)'
;IQSATRQAGRPITLVGAPDMAWVTRAAVEQLRAWAAIPVGGSTGRFELTFADGRVFTVAFRHQEVAIEAEPVLGIPARSGNDFYRLTLRFLEIA
;
A
#
# COMPACT_ATOMS: atom_id res chain seq x y z
N ILE A 1 -20.47 10.44 -12.18
CA ILE A 1 -20.44 9.61 -10.94
C ILE A 1 -19.59 8.39 -11.26
N GLN A 2 -18.42 8.25 -10.64
CA GLN A 2 -17.53 7.11 -10.87
C GLN A 2 -17.87 6.04 -9.84
N SER A 3 -18.64 5.04 -10.26
CA SER A 3 -19.11 3.94 -9.43
C SER A 3 -17.98 2.90 -9.30
N ALA A 4 -17.17 2.99 -8.24
CA ALA A 4 -16.24 1.91 -7.91
C ALA A 4 -17.05 0.73 -7.34
N THR A 5 -17.06 -0.41 -8.04
CA THR A 5 -17.65 -1.65 -7.53
C THR A 5 -16.98 -2.02 -6.20
N ARG A 6 -17.78 -2.21 -5.14
CA ARG A 6 -17.25 -2.68 -3.85
C ARG A 6 -16.71 -4.08 -4.03
N GLN A 7 -15.40 -4.23 -3.93
CA GLN A 7 -14.76 -5.54 -3.90
C GLN A 7 -15.03 -6.18 -2.54
N ALA A 8 -15.60 -7.38 -2.55
CA ALA A 8 -15.69 -8.23 -1.37
C ALA A 8 -14.33 -8.92 -1.16
N GLY A 9 -13.85 -9.01 0.09
CA GLY A 9 -12.56 -9.63 0.40
C GLY A 9 -12.17 -9.47 1.86
N ARG A 10 -11.13 -10.20 2.29
CA ARG A 10 -10.60 -10.07 3.66
C ARG A 10 -9.71 -8.83 3.75
N PRO A 11 -9.97 -7.89 4.67
CA PRO A 11 -9.09 -6.73 4.84
C PRO A 11 -7.75 -7.16 5.43
N ILE A 12 -6.66 -6.66 4.85
CA ILE A 12 -5.31 -6.79 5.37
C ILE A 12 -4.78 -5.38 5.63
N THR A 13 -4.22 -5.15 6.81
CA THR A 13 -3.61 -3.86 7.17
C THR A 13 -2.22 -4.14 7.73
N LEU A 14 -1.21 -3.56 7.08
CA LEU A 14 0.19 -3.65 7.47
C LEU A 14 0.56 -2.31 8.11
N VAL A 15 1.01 -2.38 9.37
CA VAL A 15 1.51 -1.22 10.11
C VAL A 15 2.92 -1.56 10.55
N GLY A 16 3.86 -0.72 10.15
CA GLY A 16 5.24 -0.82 10.61
C GLY A 16 5.41 -0.24 12.02
N ALA A 17 6.37 -0.76 12.79
CA ALA A 17 6.79 -0.12 14.03
C ALA A 17 7.33 1.30 13.72
N PRO A 18 6.96 2.34 14.49
CA PRO A 18 7.29 3.73 14.17
C PRO A 18 8.79 4.03 14.03
N ASP A 19 9.64 3.23 14.68
CA ASP A 19 11.08 3.40 14.84
C ASP A 19 11.93 2.41 14.03
N MET A 20 11.32 1.39 13.41
CA MET A 20 12.07 0.30 12.76
C MET A 20 11.61 -0.05 11.33
N ALA A 21 10.40 0.32 10.93
CA ALA A 21 9.81 -0.11 9.66
C ALA A 21 9.75 1.03 8.63
N TRP A 22 10.90 1.66 8.38
CA TRP A 22 11.01 2.77 7.45
C TRP A 22 11.23 2.30 6.02
N VAL A 23 10.66 3.04 5.07
CA VAL A 23 10.90 2.87 3.63
C VAL A 23 11.39 4.18 3.03
N THR A 24 11.98 4.12 1.84
CA THR A 24 12.38 5.33 1.12
C THR A 24 11.17 6.01 0.48
N ARG A 25 11.26 7.33 0.27
CA ARG A 25 10.27 8.10 -0.48
C ARG A 25 10.01 7.51 -1.87
N ALA A 26 11.06 7.05 -2.56
CA ALA A 26 10.93 6.41 -3.86
C ALA A 26 10.04 5.15 -3.81
N ALA A 27 10.14 4.35 -2.74
CA ALA A 27 9.26 3.19 -2.54
C ALA A 27 7.81 3.63 -2.31
N VAL A 28 7.58 4.71 -1.55
CA VAL A 28 6.23 5.28 -1.38
C VAL A 28 5.64 5.75 -2.70
N GLU A 29 6.43 6.42 -3.54
CA GLU A 29 6.00 6.87 -4.87
C GLU A 29 5.65 5.68 -5.77
N GLN A 30 6.43 4.60 -5.74
CA GLN A 30 6.13 3.37 -6.47
C GLN A 30 4.83 2.71 -5.99
N LEU A 31 4.61 2.63 -4.68
CA LEU A 31 3.37 2.11 -4.10
C LEU A 31 2.16 2.94 -4.52
N ARG A 32 2.29 4.28 -4.55
CA ARG A 32 1.23 5.17 -5.05
C ARG A 32 0.95 4.98 -6.53
N ALA A 33 1.98 4.77 -7.35
CA ALA A 33 1.83 4.45 -8.76
C ALA A 33 1.07 3.13 -8.96
N TRP A 34 1.39 2.10 -8.17
CA TRP A 34 0.65 0.83 -8.18
C TRP A 34 -0.79 0.97 -7.70
N ALA A 35 -1.04 1.75 -6.64
CA ALA A 35 -2.37 2.02 -6.14
C ALA A 35 -3.23 2.83 -7.12
N ALA A 36 -2.63 3.55 -8.06
CA ALA A 36 -3.37 4.26 -9.11
C ALA A 36 -3.88 3.33 -10.23
N ILE A 37 -3.41 2.08 -10.30
CA ILE A 37 -3.83 1.11 -11.32
C ILE A 37 -5.21 0.57 -10.96
N PRO A 38 -6.25 0.78 -11.79
CA PRO A 38 -7.59 0.26 -11.52
C PRO A 38 -7.59 -1.27 -11.47
N VAL A 39 -8.34 -1.82 -10.52
CA VAL A 39 -8.48 -3.27 -10.41
C VAL A 39 -9.37 -3.80 -11.54
N GLY A 40 -8.79 -4.64 -12.38
CA GLY A 40 -9.44 -5.31 -13.50
C GLY A 40 -9.22 -6.82 -13.47
N GLY A 41 -9.48 -7.50 -14.60
CA GLY A 41 -9.26 -8.94 -14.72
C GLY A 41 -7.79 -9.35 -14.49
N SER A 42 -6.85 -8.51 -14.92
CA SER A 42 -5.39 -8.77 -14.82
C SER A 42 -4.57 -7.56 -14.32
N THR A 43 -5.22 -6.44 -14.00
CA THR A 43 -4.55 -5.19 -13.58
C THR A 43 -4.93 -4.83 -12.15
N GLY A 44 -4.06 -4.11 -11.44
CA GLY A 44 -4.33 -3.65 -10.06
C GLY A 44 -4.45 -4.80 -9.04
N ARG A 45 -3.92 -5.98 -9.39
CA ARG A 45 -3.85 -7.18 -8.55
C ARG A 45 -2.36 -7.48 -8.33
N PHE A 46 -1.97 -7.68 -7.07
CA PHE A 46 -0.58 -7.85 -6.65
C PHE A 46 -0.43 -9.07 -5.76
N GLU A 47 0.77 -9.64 -5.72
CA GLU A 47 1.13 -10.67 -4.76
C GLU A 47 1.71 -10.03 -3.49
N LEU A 48 1.17 -10.38 -2.33
CA LEU A 48 1.72 -10.02 -1.02
C LEU A 48 2.29 -11.27 -0.36
N THR A 49 3.61 -11.32 -0.26
CA THR A 49 4.35 -12.43 0.33
C THR A 49 4.94 -12.03 1.67
N PHE A 50 4.58 -12.76 2.73
CA PHE A 50 5.11 -12.58 4.08
C PHE A 50 6.40 -13.39 4.28
N ALA A 51 7.20 -12.97 5.27
CA ALA A 51 8.44 -13.64 5.62
C ALA A 51 8.26 -15.10 6.10
N ASP A 52 7.06 -15.46 6.55
CA ASP A 52 6.69 -16.82 6.94
C ASP A 52 6.20 -17.70 5.76
N GLY A 53 6.29 -17.19 4.53
CA GLY A 53 5.94 -17.90 3.31
C GLY A 53 4.46 -17.84 2.93
N ARG A 54 3.59 -17.18 3.72
CA ARG A 54 2.20 -16.95 3.29
C ARG A 54 2.15 -15.97 2.13
N VAL A 55 1.29 -16.28 1.14
CA VAL A 55 1.10 -15.50 -0.08
C VAL A 55 -0.37 -15.16 -0.23
N PHE A 56 -0.67 -13.91 -0.57
CA PHE A 56 -2.03 -13.43 -0.82
C PHE A 56 -2.08 -12.67 -2.14
N THR A 57 -3.12 -12.89 -2.93
CA THR A 57 -3.46 -11.98 -4.03
C THR A 57 -4.25 -10.82 -3.46
N VAL A 58 -3.79 -9.59 -3.68
CA VAL A 58 -4.35 -8.39 -3.07
C VAL A 58 -4.57 -7.26 -4.07
N ALA A 59 -5.51 -6.37 -3.75
CA ALA A 59 -5.62 -5.04 -4.32
C ALA A 59 -5.51 -3.98 -3.22
N PHE A 60 -5.14 -2.75 -3.59
CA PHE A 60 -5.19 -1.62 -2.68
C PHE A 60 -6.64 -1.32 -2.27
N ARG A 61 -6.89 -1.18 -0.96
CA ARG A 61 -8.23 -0.96 -0.41
C ARG A 61 -8.54 0.53 -0.37
N HIS A 62 -9.20 1.04 -1.42
CA HIS A 62 -9.52 2.47 -1.58
C HIS A 62 -10.81 2.94 -0.88
N GLN A 63 -11.56 2.05 -0.23
CA GLN A 63 -12.68 2.46 0.64
C GLN A 63 -12.19 3.24 1.87
N GLU A 64 -10.90 3.10 2.19
CA GLU A 64 -10.14 3.91 3.13
C GLU A 64 -8.91 4.50 2.42
N VAL A 65 -8.08 5.25 3.16
CA VAL A 65 -6.77 5.66 2.67
C VAL A 65 -5.88 4.43 2.52
N ALA A 66 -5.68 3.97 1.28
CA ALA A 66 -4.93 2.74 0.99
C ALA A 66 -3.46 2.80 1.44
N ILE A 67 -2.86 4.00 1.39
CA ILE A 67 -1.47 4.26 1.76
C ILE A 67 -1.43 5.52 2.61
N GLU A 68 -1.14 5.38 3.91
CA GLU A 68 -0.71 6.51 4.72
C GLU A 68 0.82 6.53 4.76
N ALA A 69 1.40 7.71 4.55
CA ALA A 69 2.84 7.88 4.51
C ALA A 69 3.24 9.21 5.14
N GLU A 70 4.12 9.15 6.12
CA GLU A 70 4.61 10.33 6.83
C GLU A 70 6.15 10.35 6.85
N PRO A 71 6.80 11.49 6.57
CA PRO A 71 8.25 11.60 6.68
C PRO A 71 8.70 11.35 8.12
N VAL A 72 9.72 10.52 8.29
CA VAL A 72 10.27 10.22 9.63
C VAL A 72 10.80 11.48 10.31
N LEU A 73 11.44 12.37 9.54
CA LEU A 73 12.00 13.63 10.04
C LEU A 73 10.94 14.68 10.42
N GLY A 74 9.65 14.44 10.17
CA GLY A 74 8.57 15.40 10.45
C GLY A 74 8.57 16.65 9.57
N ILE A 75 9.46 16.73 8.57
CA ILE A 75 9.54 17.80 7.58
C ILE A 75 9.36 17.23 6.17
N PRO A 76 8.97 18.05 5.17
CA PRO A 76 8.85 17.59 3.79
C PRO A 76 10.16 16.99 3.28
N ALA A 77 10.09 15.72 2.85
CA ALA A 77 11.20 15.05 2.19
C ALA A 77 11.52 15.72 0.85
N ARG A 78 12.80 15.78 0.49
CA ARG A 78 13.32 16.37 -0.75
C ARG A 78 13.97 15.32 -1.65
N SER A 79 14.55 14.28 -1.06
CA SER A 79 15.27 13.21 -1.75
C SER A 79 14.40 11.95 -1.85
N GLY A 80 14.59 11.17 -2.92
CA GLY A 80 14.00 9.84 -3.06
C GLY A 80 14.45 8.86 -1.97
N ASN A 81 15.58 9.13 -1.30
CA ASN A 81 16.13 8.30 -0.24
C ASN A 81 15.67 8.71 1.17
N ASP A 82 14.88 9.78 1.30
CA ASP A 82 14.36 10.18 2.60
C ASP A 82 13.40 9.13 3.15
N PHE A 83 13.42 8.93 4.46
CA PHE A 83 12.66 7.86 5.11
C PHE A 83 11.23 8.27 5.45
N TYR A 84 10.32 7.31 5.28
CA TYR A 84 8.90 7.39 5.59
C TYR A 84 8.47 6.20 6.45
N ARG A 85 7.53 6.44 7.36
CA ARG A 85 6.72 5.39 7.99
C ARG A 85 5.45 5.17 7.19
N LEU A 86 4.95 3.94 7.16
CA LEU A 86 3.81 3.54 6.34
C LEU A 86 2.75 2.75 7.12
N THR A 87 1.49 3.02 6.75
CA THR A 87 0.38 2.08 6.89
C THR A 87 -0.13 1.71 5.50
N LEU A 88 -0.17 0.42 5.20
CA LEU A 88 -0.70 -0.11 3.94
C LEU A 88 -1.98 -0.87 4.18
N ARG A 89 -3.01 -0.59 3.39
CA ARG A 89 -4.31 -1.25 3.45
C ARG A 89 -4.61 -1.95 2.13
N PHE A 90 -4.76 -3.25 2.25
CA PHE A 90 -5.08 -4.14 1.15
C PHE A 90 -6.43 -4.82 1.40
N LEU A 91 -6.99 -5.32 0.30
CA LEU A 91 -8.07 -6.27 0.29
C LEU A 91 -7.57 -7.54 -0.39
N GLU A 92 -7.69 -8.68 0.29
CA GLU A 92 -7.46 -9.99 -0.33
C GLU A 92 -8.56 -10.27 -1.36
N ILE A 93 -8.16 -10.65 -2.58
CA ILE A 93 -9.06 -10.87 -3.71
C ILE A 93 -8.82 -12.25 -4.31
N ALA A 94 -9.91 -12.96 -4.62
CA ALA A 94 -9.89 -14.22 -5.35
C ALA A 94 -9.66 -13.98 -6.84
#